data_AF-A0A1J4YSS2-F1
#
_entry.id   AF-A0A1J4YSS2-F1
#
_cell.length_a   1.000
_cell.length_b   1.000
_cell.length_c   1.000
_cell.angle_alpha   90.00
_cell.angle_beta   90.00
_cell.angle_gamma   90.00
#
_symmetry.space_group_name_H-M   'P 1'
#
loop_
_entity.id
_entity.type
_entity.pdbx_description
1 polymer ?
#
loop_
_entity_poly.entity_id
_entity_poly.type
_entity_poly.pdbx_seq_one_letter_code
_entity_poly.pdbx_strand_id
1 'polypeptide(L)'
;MQDLRQPPAPNNGNLVTLTHVIYGLHAFSALSGLLSAAFVVTAFLSGWPSIIAVIINYVKRGEARGSWLESHFRWQIRTFWFALLWFVVAGLLAITLIGIPAALLLVLGAGIWVLYRIARGWLNLLDGQPMPLPPSAHQAAD
;
A
#
# COMPACT_ATOMS: atom_id res chain seq x y z
N MET A 1 -20.92 38.09 6.42
CA MET A 1 -21.35 36.67 6.34
C MET A 1 -20.25 35.84 5.70
N GLN A 2 -19.14 35.62 6.43
CA GLN A 2 -18.04 34.72 6.03
C GLN A 2 -17.63 33.91 7.26
N ASP A 3 -18.60 33.22 7.85
CA ASP A 3 -18.33 32.05 8.69
C ASP A 3 -18.57 30.81 7.83
N LEU A 4 -17.79 30.71 6.76
CA LEU A 4 -17.63 29.45 6.05
C LEU A 4 -16.90 28.56 7.04
N ARG A 5 -17.67 27.76 7.81
CA ARG A 5 -17.15 26.76 8.74
C ARG A 5 -15.97 26.06 8.08
N GLN A 6 -14.76 26.45 8.46
CA GLN A 6 -13.58 25.73 8.07
C GLN A 6 -13.81 24.31 8.61
N PRO A 7 -13.85 23.28 7.76
CA PRO A 7 -13.99 21.92 8.27
C PRO A 7 -12.89 21.71 9.32
N PRO A 8 -13.19 21.04 10.43
CA PRO A 8 -12.22 20.85 11.50
C PRO A 8 -10.92 20.32 10.90
N ALA A 9 -9.79 20.90 11.28
CA ALA A 9 -8.49 20.47 10.82
C ALA A 9 -8.40 18.94 10.98
N PRO A 10 -7.92 18.21 9.95
CA PRO A 10 -7.89 16.76 9.99
C PRO A 10 -7.25 16.29 11.29
N ASN A 11 -7.87 15.31 11.95
CA ASN A 11 -7.37 14.77 13.20
C ASN A 11 -6.12 13.91 12.93
N ASN A 12 -4.99 14.59 12.73
CA ASN A 12 -3.73 13.98 12.29
C ASN A 12 -3.36 12.72 13.08
N GLY A 13 -3.65 12.68 14.39
CA GLY A 13 -3.44 11.47 15.22
C GLY A 13 -4.19 10.23 14.74
N ASN A 14 -5.48 10.35 14.39
CA ASN A 14 -6.27 9.22 13.90
C ASN A 14 -5.80 8.77 12.51
N LEU A 15 -5.41 9.71 11.65
CA LEU A 15 -4.87 9.40 10.32
C LEU A 15 -3.49 8.73 10.40
N VAL A 16 -2.64 9.12 11.34
CA VAL A 16 -1.38 8.43 11.63
C VAL A 16 -1.66 6.99 12.07
N THR A 17 -2.57 6.77 13.02
CA THR A 17 -2.97 5.42 13.44
C THR A 17 -3.51 4.59 12.28
N LEU A 18 -4.39 5.17 11.46
CA LEU A 18 -4.92 4.51 10.27
C LEU A 18 -3.81 4.12 9.29
N THR A 19 -2.82 5.00 9.09
CA THR A 19 -1.69 4.73 8.19
C THR A 19 -0.83 3.57 8.71
N HIS A 20 -0.64 3.44 10.03
CA HIS A 20 0.01 2.28 10.64
C HIS A 20 -0.80 0.99 10.40
N VAL A 21 -2.13 1.05 10.60
CA VAL A 21 -3.02 -0.10 10.35
C VAL A 21 -2.93 -0.55 8.89
N ILE A 22 -2.94 0.39 7.93
CA ILE A 22 -2.82 0.09 6.51
C ILE A 22 -1.47 -0.57 6.19
N TYR A 23 -0.36 -0.07 6.75
CA TYR A 23 0.94 -0.73 6.59
C TYR A 23 0.95 -2.13 7.20
N GLY A 24 0.35 -2.32 8.38
CA GLY A 24 0.22 -3.61 9.02
C GLY A 24 -0.59 -4.62 8.19
N LEU A 25 -1.71 -4.18 7.60
CA LEU A 25 -2.53 -5.01 6.72
C LEU A 25 -1.80 -5.45 5.45
N HIS A 26 -1.06 -4.53 4.82
CA HIS A 26 -0.21 -4.87 3.67
C HIS A 26 0.96 -5.79 4.08
N ALA A 27 1.61 -5.54 5.21
CA ALA A 27 2.71 -6.35 5.71
C ALA A 27 2.25 -7.78 6.01
N PHE A 28 1.12 -7.92 6.71
CA PHE A 28 0.52 -9.21 7.00
C PHE A 28 0.25 -9.98 5.71
N SER A 29 -0.41 -9.35 4.74
CA SER A 29 -0.69 -9.94 3.42
C SER A 29 0.58 -10.40 2.70
N ALA A 30 1.61 -9.54 2.65
CA ALA A 30 2.87 -9.82 1.97
C ALA A 30 3.67 -10.95 2.63
N LEU A 31 3.77 -10.94 3.96
CA LEU A 31 4.47 -11.98 4.73
C LEU A 31 3.73 -13.31 4.64
N SER A 32 2.41 -13.32 4.81
CA SER A 32 1.61 -14.53 4.65
C SER A 32 1.76 -15.11 3.26
N GLY A 33 1.70 -14.29 2.19
CA GLY A 33 1.87 -14.75 0.81
C GLY A 33 3.27 -15.28 0.48
N LEU A 34 4.33 -14.66 1.02
CA LEU A 34 5.71 -15.07 0.73
C LEU A 34 6.09 -16.38 1.45
N LEU A 35 5.54 -16.62 2.64
CA LEU A 35 5.84 -17.81 3.44
C LEU A 35 4.98 -19.03 3.06
N SER A 36 3.96 -18.87 2.21
CA SER A 36 2.90 -19.86 2.02
C SER A 36 3.00 -20.73 0.77
N ALA A 37 4.16 -21.32 0.45
CA ALA A 37 4.23 -22.36 -0.59
C ALA A 37 3.38 -23.62 -0.26
N ALA A 38 2.70 -23.68 0.89
CA ALA A 38 1.77 -24.74 1.26
C ALA A 38 0.49 -24.19 1.95
N PHE A 39 -0.64 -24.81 1.63
CA PHE A 39 -1.97 -24.76 2.27
C PHE A 39 -2.99 -23.64 1.93
N VAL A 40 -4.19 -24.13 1.61
CA VAL A 40 -5.42 -23.43 1.21
C VAL A 40 -5.85 -22.32 2.20
N VAL A 41 -5.57 -22.48 3.49
CA VAL A 41 -5.93 -21.50 4.53
C VAL A 41 -5.16 -20.19 4.38
N THR A 42 -3.91 -20.25 3.93
CA THR A 42 -3.04 -19.08 3.78
C THR A 42 -3.34 -18.32 2.49
N ALA A 43 -3.73 -19.02 1.42
CA ALA A 43 -4.28 -18.41 0.20
C ALA A 43 -5.58 -17.64 0.48
N PHE A 44 -6.41 -18.13 1.41
CA PHE A 44 -7.59 -17.41 1.88
C PHE A 44 -7.25 -16.17 2.72
N LEU A 45 -6.08 -16.10 3.34
CA LEU A 45 -5.68 -14.98 4.22
C LEU A 45 -4.77 -13.93 3.55
N SER A 46 -4.08 -14.26 2.46
CA SER A 46 -2.98 -13.43 1.95
C SER A 46 -3.42 -12.24 1.09
N GLY A 47 -4.56 -12.31 0.41
CA GLY A 47 -4.98 -11.25 -0.52
C GLY A 47 -5.91 -10.19 0.08
N TRP A 48 -6.92 -10.61 0.84
CA TRP A 48 -8.00 -9.72 1.28
C TRP A 48 -7.59 -8.63 2.29
N PRO A 49 -6.61 -8.81 3.20
CA PRO A 49 -6.24 -7.72 4.11
C PRO A 49 -5.63 -6.55 3.35
N SER A 50 -4.84 -6.83 2.31
CA SER A 50 -4.29 -5.82 1.37
C SER A 50 -5.39 -5.11 0.58
N ILE A 51 -6.45 -5.83 0.21
CA ILE A 51 -7.63 -5.25 -0.44
C ILE A 51 -8.36 -4.29 0.51
N ILE A 52 -8.58 -4.70 1.77
CA ILE A 52 -9.16 -3.82 2.79
C ILE A 52 -8.30 -2.57 2.98
N ALA A 53 -6.99 -2.74 3.08
CA ALA A 53 -6.05 -1.63 3.21
C ALA A 53 -6.14 -0.63 2.05
N VAL A 54 -6.21 -1.08 0.78
CA VAL A 54 -6.34 -0.16 -0.36
C VAL A 54 -7.72 0.51 -0.40
N ILE A 55 -8.79 -0.18 0.02
CA ILE A 55 -10.13 0.42 0.15
C ILE A 55 -10.11 1.53 1.19
N ILE A 56 -9.56 1.28 2.38
CA ILE A 56 -9.43 2.27 3.45
C ILE A 56 -8.63 3.47 2.92
N ASN A 57 -7.51 3.21 2.24
CA ASN A 57 -6.72 4.25 1.58
C ASN A 57 -7.57 5.13 0.67
N TYR A 58 -8.37 4.55 -0.21
CA TYR A 58 -9.19 5.31 -1.14
C TYR A 58 -10.32 6.10 -0.46
N VAL A 59 -10.96 5.52 0.55
CA VAL A 59 -12.02 6.19 1.32
C VAL A 59 -11.45 7.36 2.12
N LYS A 60 -10.30 7.18 2.75
CA LYS A 60 -9.69 8.15 3.67
C LYS A 60 -8.69 9.11 3.02
N ARG A 61 -8.34 8.92 1.74
CA ARG A 61 -7.39 9.80 1.00
C ARG A 61 -7.78 11.27 1.02
N GLY A 62 -9.09 11.57 1.05
CA GLY A 62 -9.60 12.94 1.05
C GLY A 62 -9.22 13.69 2.33
N GLU A 63 -9.26 12.99 3.48
CA GLU A 63 -8.92 13.53 4.79
C GLU A 63 -7.41 13.77 4.94
N ALA A 64 -6.58 13.04 4.20
CA ALA A 64 -5.13 13.20 4.22
C ALA A 64 -4.61 14.34 3.31
N ARG A 65 -5.46 14.98 2.49
CA ARG A 65 -5.04 16.03 1.54
C ARG A 65 -4.43 17.22 2.26
N GLY A 66 -3.33 17.74 1.71
CA GLY A 66 -2.61 18.89 2.28
C GLY A 66 -1.79 18.56 3.53
N SER A 67 -1.80 17.29 3.98
CA SER A 67 -0.93 16.80 5.05
C SER A 67 0.25 16.00 4.46
N TRP A 68 1.30 15.82 5.26
CA TRP A 68 2.42 14.95 4.88
C TRP A 68 1.99 13.48 4.68
N LEU A 69 0.91 13.04 5.34
CA LEU A 69 0.32 11.70 5.20
C LEU A 69 -0.23 11.45 3.80
N GLU A 70 -0.59 12.50 3.05
CA GLU A 70 -1.04 12.37 1.66
C GLU A 70 -0.04 11.56 0.82
N SER A 71 1.26 11.77 1.06
CA SER A 71 2.34 11.05 0.40
C SER A 71 2.38 9.56 0.78
N HIS A 72 2.02 9.19 2.01
CA HIS A 72 1.93 7.80 2.47
C HIS A 72 0.75 7.08 1.83
N PHE A 73 -0.43 7.70 1.78
CA PHE A 73 -1.61 7.14 1.12
C PHE A 73 -1.32 6.88 -0.37
N ARG A 74 -0.73 7.85 -1.06
CA ARG A 74 -0.31 7.70 -2.47
C ARG A 74 0.72 6.59 -2.63
N TRP A 75 1.68 6.49 -1.70
CA TRP A 75 2.71 5.45 -1.71
C TRP A 75 2.12 4.05 -1.55
N GLN A 76 1.23 3.85 -0.58
CA GLN A 76 0.57 2.58 -0.30
C GLN A 76 -0.33 2.15 -1.47
N ILE A 77 -1.15 3.07 -2.00
CA ILE A 77 -1.99 2.81 -3.19
C ILE A 77 -1.13 2.36 -4.38
N ARG A 78 -0.03 3.07 -4.68
CA ARG A 78 0.89 2.68 -5.76
C ARG A 78 1.51 1.30 -5.53
N THR A 79 1.94 1.01 -4.30
CA THR A 79 2.49 -0.30 -3.94
C THR A 79 1.48 -1.42 -4.21
N PHE A 80 0.21 -1.22 -3.83
CA PHE A 80 -0.86 -2.19 -4.10
C PHE A 80 -1.01 -2.48 -5.60
N TRP A 81 -1.15 -1.43 -6.42
CA TRP A 81 -1.39 -1.62 -7.86
C TRP A 81 -0.20 -2.22 -8.61
N PHE A 82 1.03 -1.84 -8.24
CA PHE A 82 2.21 -2.48 -8.80
C PHE A 82 2.34 -3.94 -8.35
N ALA A 83 2.04 -4.26 -7.09
CA ALA A 83 2.02 -5.64 -6.62
C ALA A 83 0.98 -6.47 -7.37
N LEU A 84 -0.24 -5.95 -7.53
CA LEU A 84 -1.30 -6.59 -8.29
C LEU A 84 -0.88 -6.83 -9.75
N LEU A 85 -0.28 -5.82 -10.39
CA LEU A 85 0.26 -5.97 -11.75
C LEU A 85 1.27 -7.11 -11.84
N TRP A 86 2.26 -7.16 -10.95
CA TRP A 86 3.28 -8.21 -10.97
C TRP A 86 2.70 -9.60 -10.69
N PHE A 87 1.71 -9.71 -9.80
CA PHE A 87 1.01 -10.98 -9.57
C PHE A 87 0.19 -11.42 -10.78
N VAL A 88 -0.48 -10.50 -11.48
CA VAL A 88 -1.18 -10.80 -12.73
C VAL A 88 -0.21 -11.30 -13.80
N VAL A 89 0.92 -10.61 -13.99
CA VAL A 89 1.97 -11.02 -14.95
C VAL A 89 2.54 -12.39 -14.58
N ALA A 90 2.84 -12.64 -13.31
CA ALA A 90 3.30 -13.94 -12.86
C ALA A 90 2.26 -15.05 -13.08
N GLY A 91 0.98 -14.76 -12.82
CA GLY A 91 -0.13 -15.68 -13.10
C GLY A 91 -0.22 -16.03 -14.58
N LEU A 92 -0.06 -15.06 -15.47
CA LEU A 92 -0.02 -15.29 -16.92
C LEU A 92 1.17 -16.15 -17.35
N LEU A 93 2.37 -15.91 -16.79
CA LEU A 93 3.56 -16.73 -17.05
C LEU A 93 3.34 -18.19 -16.62
N ALA A 94 2.73 -18.39 -15.45
CA ALA A 94 2.47 -19.70 -14.87
C ALA A 94 1.43 -20.54 -15.64
N ILE A 95 0.68 -19.96 -16.59
CA ILE A 95 -0.22 -20.71 -17.49
C ILE A 95 0.59 -21.71 -18.34
N THR A 96 1.85 -21.41 -18.63
CA THR A 96 2.74 -22.27 -19.41
C THR A 96 3.75 -22.97 -18.50
N LEU A 97 4.03 -24.25 -18.77
CA LEU A 97 5.00 -25.02 -17.98
C LEU A 97 6.40 -24.39 -18.00
N ILE A 98 6.80 -23.80 -19.14
CA ILE A 98 8.09 -23.13 -19.34
C ILE A 98 8.13 -21.77 -18.62
N GLY A 99 6.98 -21.10 -18.44
CA GLY A 99 6.89 -19.82 -17.76
C GLY A 99 6.86 -19.91 -16.22
N ILE A 100 6.64 -21.09 -15.65
CA ILE A 100 6.60 -21.29 -14.18
C ILE A 100 7.90 -20.83 -13.48
N PRO A 101 9.12 -21.20 -13.92
CA PRO A 101 10.34 -20.71 -13.29
C PRO A 101 10.44 -19.18 -13.29
N ALA A 102 10.06 -18.54 -14.41
CA ALA A 102 10.03 -17.08 -14.51
C ALA A 102 8.97 -16.46 -13.60
N ALA A 103 7.79 -17.08 -13.50
CA ALA A 103 6.72 -16.65 -12.59
C ALA A 103 7.18 -16.70 -11.11
N LEU A 104 7.87 -17.77 -10.70
CA LEU A 104 8.39 -17.90 -9.34
C LEU A 104 9.42 -16.82 -9.01
N LEU A 105 10.39 -16.59 -9.89
CA LEU A 105 11.37 -15.52 -9.72
C LEU A 105 10.70 -14.13 -9.65
N LEU A 106 9.69 -13.90 -10.50
CA LEU A 106 8.95 -12.65 -10.51
C LEU A 106 8.15 -12.45 -9.21
N VAL A 107 7.48 -13.48 -8.70
CA VAL A 107 6.74 -13.42 -7.43
C VAL A 107 7.68 -13.15 -6.26
N LEU A 108 8.82 -13.85 -6.18
CA LEU A 108 9.80 -13.63 -5.12
C LEU A 108 10.38 -12.22 -5.18
N GLY A 109 10.78 -11.76 -6.37
CA GLY A 109 11.30 -10.41 -6.59
C GLY A 109 10.28 -9.33 -6.25
N ALA A 110 9.04 -9.48 -6.71
CA ALA A 110 7.93 -8.58 -6.39
C ALA A 110 7.61 -8.59 -4.89
N GLY A 111 7.62 -9.76 -4.25
CA GLY A 111 7.42 -9.91 -2.81
C GLY A 111 8.47 -9.16 -1.99
N ILE A 112 9.75 -9.36 -2.29
CA ILE A 112 10.86 -8.63 -1.66
C ILE A 112 10.71 -7.12 -1.89
N TRP A 113 10.38 -6.70 -3.12
CA TRP A 113 10.15 -5.30 -3.45
C TRP A 113 8.98 -4.68 -2.66
N VAL A 114 7.86 -5.40 -2.51
CA VAL A 114 6.71 -4.98 -1.69
C VAL A 114 7.12 -4.85 -0.22
N LEU A 115 7.84 -5.83 0.34
CA LEU A 115 8.32 -5.78 1.73
C LEU A 115 9.22 -4.58 1.97
N TYR A 116 10.17 -4.31 1.07
CA TYR A 116 11.00 -3.11 1.11
C TYR A 116 10.15 -1.83 1.11
N ARG A 117 9.16 -1.73 0.19
CA ARG A 117 8.28 -0.56 0.07
C ARG A 117 7.45 -0.32 1.33
N ILE A 118 6.98 -1.39 1.96
CA ILE A 118 6.24 -1.34 3.22
C ILE A 118 7.16 -0.90 4.34
N ALA A 119 8.32 -1.55 4.52
CA ALA A 119 9.28 -1.22 5.56
C ALA A 119 9.75 0.23 5.47
N ARG A 120 10.17 0.69 4.28
CA ARG A 120 10.55 2.09 4.04
C ARG A 120 9.42 3.06 4.37
N GLY A 121 8.20 2.73 3.95
CA GLY A 121 7.05 3.59 4.18
C GLY A 121 6.64 3.68 5.65
N TRP A 122 6.80 2.59 6.38
CA TRP A 122 6.49 2.49 7.79
C TRP A 122 7.56 3.17 8.66
N LEU A 123 8.85 3.00 8.33
CA LEU A 123 9.94 3.72 9.01
C LEU A 123 9.79 5.24 8.86
N ASN A 124 9.54 5.74 7.64
CA ASN A 124 9.26 7.16 7.45
C ASN A 124 8.05 7.65 8.25
N LEU A 125 7.00 6.82 8.38
CA LEU A 125 5.83 7.16 9.19
C LEU A 125 6.17 7.27 10.68
N LEU A 126 7.03 6.38 11.19
CA LEU A 126 7.52 6.43 12.58
C LEU A 126 8.38 7.67 12.83
N ASP A 127 9.18 8.08 11.84
CA ASP A 127 10.03 9.27 11.90
C ASP A 127 9.27 10.58 11.64
N GLY A 128 7.96 10.52 11.37
CA GLY A 128 7.15 11.68 11.03
C GLY A 128 7.53 12.35 9.71
N GLN A 129 8.18 11.61 8.80
CA GLN A 129 8.68 12.10 7.52
C GLN A 129 7.76 11.72 6.36
N PRO A 130 7.56 12.60 5.36
CA PRO A 130 6.79 12.25 4.16
C PRO A 130 7.50 11.19 3.32
N MET A 131 6.73 10.58 2.41
CA MET A 131 7.29 9.73 1.36
C MET A 131 7.95 10.57 0.27
N PRO A 132 9.06 10.09 -0.33
CA PRO A 132 9.78 10.79 -1.39
C PRO A 132 9.03 10.63 -2.72
N LEU A 133 7.93 11.37 -2.84
CA LEU A 133 7.10 11.45 -4.03
C LEU A 133 7.05 12.90 -4.50
N PRO A 134 6.93 13.15 -5.82
CA PRO A 134 6.64 14.48 -6.31
C PRO A 134 5.37 15.04 -5.65
N PRO A 135 5.29 16.37 -5.43
CA PRO A 135 4.09 17.03 -4.94
C PRO A 135 2.86 16.59 -5.75
N SER A 136 1.73 16.48 -5.07
CA SER A 136 0.46 16.27 -5.76
C SER A 136 0.09 17.52 -6.55
N ALA A 137 -0.71 17.35 -7.61
CA ALA A 137 -1.04 18.43 -8.54
C ALA A 137 -1.65 19.66 -7.86
N HIS A 138 -2.40 19.48 -6.76
CA HIS A 138 -2.92 20.61 -5.98
C HIS A 138 -1.84 21.31 -5.15
N GLN A 139 -0.84 20.60 -4.62
CA GLN A 139 0.27 21.24 -3.87
C GLN A 139 1.26 21.99 -4.78
N ALA A 140 1.28 21.71 -6.08
CA ALA A 140 2.17 22.35 -7.03
C ALA A 140 1.57 23.61 -7.68
N ALA A 141 0.27 23.85 -7.51
CA ALA A 141 -0.46 24.98 -8.07
C ALA A 141 -0.63 26.15 -7.09
N ASP A 142 -0.23 25.95 -5.83
CA ASP A 142 -0.23 26.92 -4.73
C ASP A 142 1.18 27.47 -4.51
#